data_AF-A0A6L6U6L6-F1
#
_entry.id   AF-A0A6L6U6L6-F1
#
_cell.length_a   1.000
_cell.length_b   1.000
_cell.length_c   1.000
_cell.angle_alpha   90.00
_cell.angle_beta   90.00
_cell.angle_gamma   90.00
#
_symmetry.space_group_name_H-M   'P 1'
#
loop_
_entity.id
_entity.type
_entity.pdbx_description
1 polymer ?
#
loop_
_entity_poly.entity_id
_entity_poly.type
_entity_poly.pdbx_seq_one_letter_code
_entity_poly.pdbx_strand_id
1 'polypeptide(L)'
;MITQDKEKYEEELNQSISYLKNLGYSNIKADVKGYETPKSYHKKGSDIAVTPDIVAEKEGRKHIFDLSLKSQKPRLLKSKWLFLNTLSQLKSYRFRLITTKGHYKFSNETIKNINLDTIKLLKI
;
A
#
# COMPACT_ATOMS: atom_id res chain seq x y z
N MET A 1 3.10 1.89 16.46
CA MET A 1 4.40 2.19 15.86
C MET A 1 5.16 3.05 16.85
N ILE A 2 6.40 2.69 17.13
CA ILE A 2 7.33 3.51 17.92
C ILE A 2 7.71 4.74 17.06
N THR A 3 8.17 5.84 17.66
CA THR A 3 8.51 7.08 16.92
C THR A 3 9.49 6.83 15.76
N GLN A 4 10.54 6.02 15.99
CA GLN A 4 11.49 5.62 14.94
C GLN A 4 10.83 4.81 13.80
N ASP A 5 9.81 3.99 14.10
CA ASP A 5 9.07 3.27 13.06
C ASP A 5 8.25 4.23 12.20
N LYS A 6 7.77 5.33 12.76
CA LYS A 6 6.98 6.34 12.04
C LYS A 6 7.86 7.16 11.11
N GLU A 7 9.00 7.64 11.57
CA GLU A 7 9.95 8.41 10.76
C GLU A 7 10.46 7.58 9.58
N LYS A 8 10.89 6.34 9.85
CA LYS A 8 11.29 5.41 8.79
C LYS A 8 10.15 5.11 7.82
N TYR A 9 8.93 4.93 8.32
CA TYR A 9 7.77 4.70 7.47
C TYR A 9 7.50 5.90 6.54
N GLU A 10 7.59 7.12 7.07
CA GLU A 10 7.39 8.35 6.30
C GLU A 10 8.49 8.52 5.22
N GLU A 11 9.74 8.16 5.52
CA GLU A 11 10.83 8.13 4.54
C GLU A 11 10.54 7.16 3.38
N GLU A 12 10.19 5.92 3.70
CA GLU A 12 9.84 4.88 2.71
C GLU A 12 8.62 5.30 1.86
N LEU A 13 7.65 5.99 2.48
CA LEU A 13 6.48 6.53 1.81
C LEU A 13 6.84 7.66 0.83
N ASN A 14 7.66 8.62 1.25
CA ASN A 14 8.15 9.70 0.40
C ASN A 14 9.01 9.21 -0.78
N GLN A 15 9.87 8.21 -0.53
CA GLN A 15 10.65 7.56 -1.59
C GLN A 15 9.73 6.88 -2.60
N SER A 16 8.71 6.16 -2.12
CA SER A 16 7.72 5.49 -2.95
C SER A 16 6.91 6.48 -3.80
N ILE A 17 6.49 7.61 -3.21
CA ILE A 17 5.79 8.68 -3.94
C ILE A 17 6.69 9.24 -5.05
N SER A 18 7.95 9.55 -4.75
CA SER A 18 8.90 10.07 -5.73
C SER A 18 9.13 9.09 -6.88
N TYR A 19 9.28 7.81 -6.56
CA TYR A 19 9.38 6.74 -7.55
C TYR A 19 8.13 6.66 -8.45
N LEU A 20 6.93 6.74 -7.87
CA LEU A 20 5.68 6.75 -8.64
C LEU A 20 5.57 8.00 -9.54
N LYS A 21 5.96 9.18 -9.07
CA LYS A 21 5.99 10.39 -9.91
C LYS A 21 6.89 10.20 -11.14
N ASN A 22 8.10 9.66 -10.93
CA ASN A 22 9.05 9.40 -12.02
C ASN A 22 8.51 8.35 -13.03
N LEU A 23 7.63 7.45 -12.59
CA LEU A 23 6.93 6.50 -13.45
C LEU A 23 5.71 7.11 -14.17
N GLY A 24 5.41 8.41 -14.00
CA GLY A 24 4.31 9.10 -14.64
C GLY A 24 2.94 8.91 -13.95
N TYR A 25 2.93 8.57 -12.65
CA TYR A 25 1.69 8.64 -11.88
C TYR A 25 1.36 10.08 -11.48
N SER A 26 0.07 10.39 -11.47
CA SER A 26 -0.50 11.70 -11.13
C SER A 26 -1.58 11.55 -10.07
N ASN A 27 -2.17 12.66 -9.60
CA ASN A 27 -3.25 12.68 -8.59
C ASN A 27 -2.92 11.84 -7.35
N ILE A 28 -1.68 11.94 -6.88
CA ILE A 28 -1.17 11.14 -5.77
C ILE A 28 -1.81 11.62 -4.46
N LYS A 29 -2.31 10.66 -3.69
CA LYS A 29 -2.82 10.82 -2.33
C LYS A 29 -2.01 9.93 -1.41
N ALA A 30 -1.56 10.48 -0.29
CA ALA A 30 -0.76 9.78 0.73
C ALA A 30 -0.89 10.53 2.06
N ASP A 31 -0.75 9.82 3.18
CA ASP A 31 -0.85 10.41 4.52
C ASP A 31 0.48 11.05 4.96
N VAL A 32 0.96 12.01 4.17
CA VAL A 32 2.19 12.79 4.42
C VAL A 32 1.99 14.25 4.05
N LYS A 33 2.83 15.14 4.59
CA LYS A 33 2.71 16.58 4.38
C LYS A 33 2.72 16.95 2.89
N GLY A 34 1.72 17.74 2.48
CA GLY A 34 1.59 18.23 1.11
C GLY A 34 0.78 17.35 0.16
N TYR A 35 0.17 16.26 0.66
CA TYR A 35 -0.74 15.40 -0.10
C TYR A 35 -2.08 15.29 0.61
N GLU A 36 -3.12 14.96 -0.16
CA GLU A 36 -4.41 14.58 0.41
C GLU A 36 -4.32 13.14 0.95
N THR A 37 -4.84 12.88 2.14
CA THR A 37 -4.90 11.53 2.70
C THR A 37 -5.85 10.63 1.88
N PRO A 38 -5.47 9.38 1.56
CA PRO A 38 -6.36 8.44 0.90
C PRO A 38 -7.65 8.17 1.68
N LYS A 39 -8.72 7.81 0.97
CA LYS A 39 -9.98 7.41 1.60
C LYS A 39 -9.79 6.16 2.47
N SER A 40 -10.21 6.26 3.73
CA SER A 40 -10.31 5.15 4.69
C SER A 40 -11.62 4.36 4.52
N TYR A 41 -11.56 3.04 4.71
CA TYR A 41 -12.70 2.12 4.66
C TYR A 41 -12.94 1.50 6.03
N HIS A 42 -14.15 1.64 6.55
CA HIS A 42 -14.52 1.11 7.87
C HIS A 42 -15.24 -0.22 7.71
N LYS A 43 -14.77 -1.25 8.43
CA LYS A 43 -15.45 -2.53 8.47
C LYS A 43 -16.68 -2.42 9.37
N LYS A 44 -17.87 -2.55 8.76
CA LYS A 44 -19.15 -2.49 9.49
C LYS A 44 -19.16 -3.45 10.70
N GLY A 45 -19.60 -2.94 11.85
CA GLY A 45 -19.66 -3.70 13.10
C GLY A 45 -18.31 -3.89 13.81
N SER A 46 -17.27 -3.13 13.45
CA SER A 46 -15.99 -3.12 14.15
C SER A 46 -15.29 -1.77 13.99
N ASP A 47 -14.34 -1.45 14.87
CA ASP A 47 -13.52 -0.23 14.77
C ASP A 47 -12.33 -0.38 13.81
N ILE A 48 -12.34 -1.41 12.97
CA ILE A 48 -11.26 -1.66 12.02
C ILE A 48 -11.45 -0.73 10.82
N ALA A 49 -10.53 0.22 10.67
CA ALA A 49 -10.37 1.03 9.49
C ALA A 49 -9.20 0.53 8.63
N VAL A 50 -9.37 0.57 7.30
CA VAL A 50 -8.35 0.23 6.31
C VAL A 50 -8.13 1.43 5.39
N THR A 51 -6.92 1.95 5.40
CA THR A 51 -6.51 3.09 4.56
C THR A 51 -5.33 2.65 3.70
N PRO A 52 -5.40 2.78 2.37
CA PRO A 52 -4.24 2.55 1.52
C PRO A 52 -3.11 3.53 1.84
N ASP A 53 -1.86 3.11 1.67
CA ASP A 53 -0.72 4.00 1.89
C ASP A 53 -0.61 5.06 0.79
N ILE A 54 -0.86 4.67 -0.48
CA ILE A 54 -0.88 5.60 -1.62
C ILE A 54 -2.02 5.27 -2.58
N VAL A 55 -2.70 6.31 -3.08
CA VAL A 55 -3.61 6.21 -4.25
C VAL A 55 -3.10 7.15 -5.33
N ALA A 56 -3.08 6.70 -6.59
CA ALA A 56 -2.65 7.53 -7.71
C ALA A 56 -3.38 7.13 -9.00
N GLU A 57 -3.20 7.94 -10.05
CA GLU A 57 -3.77 7.69 -11.37
C GLU A 57 -2.70 7.66 -12.45
N LYS A 58 -2.84 6.72 -13.38
CA LYS A 58 -2.00 6.60 -14.57
C LYS A 58 -2.85 6.04 -15.70
N GLU A 59 -2.73 6.65 -16.89
CA GLU A 59 -3.44 6.21 -18.10
C GLU A 59 -4.96 6.08 -17.88
N GLY A 60 -5.56 7.05 -17.18
CA GLY A 60 -7.00 7.08 -16.87
C GLY A 60 -7.47 6.01 -15.87
N ARG A 61 -6.56 5.22 -15.30
CA ARG A 61 -6.87 4.19 -14.32
C ARG A 61 -6.36 4.56 -12.93
N LYS A 62 -7.17 4.25 -11.92
CA LYS A 62 -6.78 4.40 -10.51
C LYS A 62 -5.98 3.20 -10.02
N HIS A 63 -4.95 3.50 -9.25
CA HIS A 63 -4.04 2.54 -8.65
C HIS A 63 -4.00 2.74 -7.14
N ILE A 64 -4.02 1.62 -6.43
CA ILE A 64 -3.88 1.55 -4.98
C ILE A 64 -2.53 0.88 -4.70
N PHE A 65 -1.71 1.52 -3.88
CA PHE A 65 -0.44 0.98 -3.43
C PHE A 65 -0.40 0.88 -1.91
N ASP A 66 0.29 -0.16 -1.44
CA ASP A 66 0.64 -0.33 -0.03
C ASP A 66 2.12 -0.67 0.10
N LEU A 67 2.74 -0.20 1.18
CA LEU A 67 4.13 -0.49 1.51
C LEU A 67 4.21 -1.88 2.16
N SER A 68 5.06 -2.73 1.60
CA SER A 68 5.33 -4.07 2.09
C SER A 68 6.45 -4.07 3.12
N LEU A 69 6.17 -3.42 4.25
CA LEU A 69 7.08 -3.33 5.39
C LEU A 69 6.74 -4.38 6.44
N LYS A 70 7.75 -4.85 7.16
CA LYS A 70 7.55 -5.81 8.26
C LYS A 70 6.68 -5.16 9.33
N SER A 71 5.61 -5.84 9.72
CA SER A 71 4.65 -5.33 10.70
C SER A 71 4.65 -6.19 11.95
N GLN A 72 4.52 -5.54 13.12
CA GLN A 72 4.27 -6.20 14.40
C GLN A 72 2.86 -6.83 14.47
N LYS A 73 1.98 -6.52 13.50
CA LYS A 73 0.60 -7.06 13.40
C LYS A 73 0.39 -7.75 12.05
N PRO A 74 1.08 -8.87 11.76
CA PRO A 74 1.09 -9.51 10.44
C PRO A 74 -0.30 -9.96 9.97
N ARG A 75 -1.20 -10.37 10.88
CA ARG A 75 -2.58 -10.74 10.53
C ARG A 75 -3.39 -9.57 9.98
N LEU A 76 -3.23 -8.38 10.56
CA LEU A 76 -3.93 -7.18 10.09
C LEU A 76 -3.38 -6.72 8.74
N LEU A 77 -2.06 -6.80 8.54
CA LEU A 77 -1.44 -6.49 7.26
C LEU A 77 -1.96 -7.40 6.14
N LYS A 78 -1.98 -8.71 6.37
CA LYS A 78 -2.56 -9.71 5.45
C LYS A 78 -4.03 -9.39 5.12
N SER A 79 -4.83 -9.08 6.15
CA SER A 79 -6.24 -8.72 5.95
C SER A 79 -6.41 -7.41 5.16
N LYS A 80 -5.54 -6.42 5.38
CA LYS A 80 -5.52 -5.15 4.64
C LYS A 80 -5.27 -5.41 3.15
N TRP A 81 -4.25 -6.19 2.81
CA TRP A 81 -3.92 -6.47 1.41
C TRP A 81 -4.99 -7.27 0.68
N LEU A 82 -5.57 -8.28 1.33
CA LEU A 82 -6.70 -9.02 0.77
C LEU A 82 -7.88 -8.08 0.46
N PHE A 83 -8.23 -7.22 1.42
CA PHE A 83 -9.30 -6.24 1.23
C PHE A 83 -9.00 -5.27 0.07
N LEU A 84 -7.80 -4.68 0.03
CA LEU A 84 -7.42 -3.72 -1.02
C LEU A 84 -7.38 -4.38 -2.41
N ASN A 85 -6.94 -5.63 -2.49
CA ASN A 85 -6.98 -6.40 -3.73
C ASN A 85 -8.43 -6.62 -4.20
N THR A 86 -9.31 -7.13 -3.33
CA THR A 86 -10.73 -7.33 -3.66
C THR A 86 -11.41 -6.02 -4.05
N LEU A 87 -11.20 -4.95 -3.29
CA LEU A 87 -11.72 -3.62 -3.61
C LEU A 87 -11.26 -3.16 -4.99
N SER A 88 -9.98 -3.36 -5.31
CA SER A 88 -9.43 -2.96 -6.61
C SER A 88 -10.03 -3.74 -7.76
N GLN A 89 -10.31 -5.03 -7.59
CA GLN A 89 -11.01 -5.84 -8.58
C GLN A 89 -12.44 -5.35 -8.79
N LEU A 90 -13.19 -5.11 -7.71
CA LEU A 90 -14.58 -4.61 -7.75
C LEU A 90 -14.71 -3.24 -8.41
N LYS A 91 -13.69 -2.38 -8.29
CA LYS A 91 -13.69 -1.01 -8.83
C LYS A 91 -12.90 -0.87 -10.12
N SER A 92 -12.42 -1.97 -10.70
CA SER A 92 -11.55 -1.95 -11.89
C SER A 92 -10.27 -1.11 -11.71
N TYR A 93 -9.76 -1.01 -10.48
CA TYR A 93 -8.48 -0.37 -10.16
C TYR A 93 -7.33 -1.37 -10.34
N ARG A 94 -6.10 -0.95 -10.01
CA ARG A 94 -4.95 -1.85 -9.88
C ARG A 94 -4.42 -1.78 -8.46
N PHE A 95 -4.38 -2.92 -7.77
CA PHE A 95 -3.66 -3.05 -6.52
C PHE A 95 -2.22 -3.49 -6.79
N ARG A 96 -1.26 -2.85 -6.12
CA ARG A 96 0.16 -3.18 -6.20
C ARG A 96 0.80 -3.01 -4.83
N LEU A 97 1.84 -3.78 -4.56
CA LEU A 97 2.67 -3.57 -3.37
C LEU A 97 3.99 -2.92 -3.78
N ILE A 98 4.50 -2.04 -2.93
CA ILE A 98 5.84 -1.48 -3.05
C ILE A 98 6.69 -2.09 -1.94
N THR A 99 7.83 -2.65 -2.27
CA THR A 99 8.74 -3.26 -1.31
C THR A 99 10.15 -2.70 -1.50
N THR A 100 10.88 -2.58 -0.41
CA THR A 100 12.24 -2.05 -0.40
C THR A 100 13.26 -3.13 -0.03
N LYS A 101 14.54 -2.86 -0.26
CA LYS A 101 15.64 -3.75 0.13
C LYS A 101 15.51 -4.13 1.62
N GLY A 102 15.74 -5.41 1.93
CA GLY A 102 15.55 -5.98 3.28
C GLY A 102 14.14 -6.51 3.56
N HIS A 103 13.14 -6.14 2.75
CA HIS A 103 11.76 -6.62 2.89
C HIS A 103 11.34 -7.67 1.84
N TYR A 104 12.12 -7.88 0.77
CA TYR A 104 11.72 -8.77 -0.35
C TYR A 104 11.26 -10.16 0.06
N LYS A 105 12.01 -10.85 0.93
CA LYS A 105 11.64 -12.20 1.40
C LYS A 105 10.30 -12.17 2.12
N PHE A 106 10.14 -11.23 3.06
CA PHE A 106 8.90 -11.04 3.80
C PHE A 106 7.71 -10.75 2.87
N SER A 107 7.90 -9.86 1.88
CA SER A 107 6.88 -9.49 0.91
C SER A 107 6.42 -10.70 0.10
N ASN A 108 7.36 -11.46 -0.47
CA ASN A 108 7.06 -12.64 -1.28
C ASN A 108 6.37 -13.74 -0.45
N GLU A 109 6.88 -14.04 0.75
CA GLU A 109 6.28 -15.04 1.64
C GLU A 109 4.87 -14.62 2.08
N THR A 110 4.67 -13.34 2.38
CA THR A 110 3.36 -12.84 2.80
C THR A 110 2.36 -12.92 1.67
N ILE A 111 2.72 -12.51 0.46
CA ILE A 111 1.88 -12.62 -0.76
C ILE A 111 1.47 -14.06 -1.01
N LYS A 112 2.43 -14.99 -0.97
CA LYS A 112 2.18 -16.42 -1.16
C LYS A 112 1.24 -16.98 -0.10
N ASN A 113 1.42 -16.59 1.16
CA ASN A 113 0.59 -17.04 2.29
C ASN A 113 -0.88 -16.61 2.20
N ILE A 114 -1.21 -15.63 1.36
CA ILE A 114 -2.58 -15.13 1.16
C ILE A 114 -3.05 -15.28 -0.29
N ASN A 115 -2.33 -16.07 -1.10
CA ASN A 115 -2.66 -16.37 -2.50
C ASN A 115 -2.87 -15.12 -3.36
N LEU A 116 -2.04 -14.09 -3.17
CA LEU A 116 -2.06 -12.85 -3.96
C LEU A 116 -1.05 -12.87 -5.11
N ASP A 117 -0.72 -14.04 -5.66
CA ASP A 117 0.39 -14.21 -6.62
C ASP A 117 0.22 -13.42 -7.94
N THR A 118 -0.99 -12.92 -8.21
CA THR A 118 -1.30 -12.12 -9.41
C THR A 118 -0.99 -10.62 -9.26
N ILE A 119 -0.72 -10.14 -8.03
CA ILE A 119 -0.46 -8.72 -7.82
C ILE A 119 0.96 -8.35 -8.26
N LYS A 120 1.12 -7.14 -8.80
CA LYS A 120 2.44 -6.63 -9.18
C LYS A 120 3.16 -6.10 -7.94
N LEU A 121 4.30 -6.71 -7.62
CA LEU A 121 5.24 -6.22 -6.61
C LEU A 121 6.27 -5.28 -7.25
N LEU A 122 6.26 -4.01 -6.87
CA LEU A 122 7.25 -3.01 -7.26
C LEU A 122 8.41 -3.04 -6.26
N LYS A 123 9.62 -3.25 -6.75
CA LYS A 123 10.84 -3.27 -5.93
C LYS A 123 11.58 -1.95 -6.14
N ILE A 124 11.85 -1.24 -5.05
CA ILE A 124 12.62 0.02 -5.04
C ILE A 124 13.90 -0.14 -4.21
#